data_AF-A0A3B8SZW1-F1
#
_entry.id   AF-A0A3B8SZW1-F1
#
_cell.length_a   1.000
_cell.length_b   1.000
_cell.length_c   1.000
_cell.angle_alpha   90.00
_cell.angle_beta   90.00
_cell.angle_gamma   90.00
#
_symmetry.space_group_name_H-M   'P 1'
#
loop_
_entity.id
_entity.type
_entity.pdbx_description
1 polymer ?
#
loop_
_entity_poly.entity_id
_entity_poly.type
_entity_poly.pdbx_seq_one_letter_code
_entity_poly.pdbx_strand_id
1 'polypeptide(L)'
;KMPFDVLILGMGEDGHTASLFPCSKELQAGLELNSGKKYIAVQPTTAPHQRMSLTLPALLASSHIFLHLTGAAKQAVVAQALASTETQMPIKAVLDRANVQLMWAP
;
A
#
# COMPACT_ATOMS: atom_id res chain seq x y z
N LYS A 1 -15.19 12.11 4.89
CA LYS A 1 -15.50 11.47 6.19
C LYS A 1 -14.66 10.19 6.28
N MET A 2 -14.22 9.77 7.46
CA MET A 2 -13.55 8.47 7.66
C MET A 2 -14.27 7.69 8.77
N PRO A 3 -14.23 6.35 8.76
CA PRO A 3 -13.55 5.49 7.77
C PRO A 3 -14.16 5.57 6.35
N PHE A 4 -13.41 5.14 5.34
CA PHE A 4 -13.92 5.02 3.97
C PHE A 4 -14.76 3.75 3.83
N ASP A 5 -15.89 3.82 3.15
CA ASP A 5 -16.69 2.61 2.88
C ASP A 5 -15.96 1.69 1.90
N VAL A 6 -15.33 2.26 0.87
CA VAL A 6 -14.60 1.51 -0.17
C VAL A 6 -13.23 2.15 -0.43
N LEU A 7 -12.20 1.31 -0.45
CA LEU A 7 -10.83 1.65 -0.82
C LEU A 7 -10.36 0.73 -1.95
N ILE A 8 -9.93 1.31 -3.06
CA ILE A 8 -9.33 0.57 -4.19
C ILE A 8 -7.85 0.94 -4.25
N LEU A 9 -6.99 -0.05 -4.04
CA LEU A 9 -5.55 0.06 -4.10
C LEU A 9 -5.01 -0.47 -5.42
N GLY A 10 -3.91 0.12 -5.88
CA GLY A 10 -3.01 -0.48 -6.86
C GLY A 10 -1.73 -0.97 -6.20
N MET A 11 -0.85 -1.60 -6.98
CA MET A 11 0.48 -2.02 -6.53
C MET A 11 1.54 -1.78 -7.59
N GLY A 12 2.64 -1.13 -7.22
CA GLY A 12 3.85 -1.02 -8.04
C GLY A 12 4.57 -2.35 -8.24
N GLU A 13 5.54 -2.41 -9.14
CA GLU A 13 6.37 -3.62 -9.30
C GLU A 13 7.33 -3.82 -8.11
N ASP A 14 7.67 -2.72 -7.44
CA ASP A 14 8.40 -2.68 -6.16
C ASP A 14 7.50 -2.97 -4.94
N GLY A 15 6.23 -3.34 -5.14
CA GLY A 15 5.30 -3.63 -4.06
C GLY A 15 4.78 -2.41 -3.29
N HIS A 16 5.07 -1.18 -3.73
CA HIS A 16 4.46 0.01 -3.14
C HIS A 16 2.94 0.01 -3.37
N THR A 17 2.19 0.59 -2.45
CA THR A 17 0.77 0.89 -2.63
C THR A 17 0.46 2.28 -2.09
N ALA A 18 -0.62 2.90 -2.55
CA ALA A 18 -0.87 4.33 -2.35
C ALA A 18 0.38 5.15 -2.74
N SER A 19 1.03 5.83 -1.81
CA SER A 19 2.38 6.36 -1.99
C SER A 19 3.31 5.94 -0.86
N LEU A 20 3.13 4.73 -0.31
CA LEU A 20 4.03 4.12 0.65
C LEU A 20 5.09 3.30 -0.12
N PHE A 21 6.24 3.93 -0.38
CA PHE A 21 7.32 3.35 -1.18
C PHE A 21 8.39 2.66 -0.33
N PRO A 22 8.92 1.48 -0.73
CA PRO A 22 10.02 0.82 -0.03
C PRO A 22 11.30 1.68 0.00
N CYS A 23 11.48 2.55 -1.00
CA CYS A 23 12.66 3.41 -1.16
C CYS A 23 12.60 4.73 -0.38
N SER A 24 11.50 5.02 0.33
CA SER A 24 11.29 6.28 1.04
C SER A 24 11.71 6.17 2.50
N LYS A 25 12.44 7.17 3.01
CA LYS A 25 12.79 7.26 4.43
C LYS A 25 11.57 7.42 5.36
N GLU A 26 10.48 7.95 4.82
CA GLU A 26 9.22 8.18 5.54
C GLU A 26 8.37 6.92 5.69
N LEU A 27 8.75 5.80 5.04
CA LEU A 27 7.95 4.58 5.04
C LEU A 27 7.60 4.10 6.45
N GLN A 28 8.59 4.09 7.36
CA GLN A 28 8.36 3.62 8.73
C GLN A 28 7.26 4.43 9.44
N ALA A 29 7.27 5.76 9.27
CA ALA A 29 6.23 6.63 9.83
C ALA A 29 4.87 6.45 9.12
N GLY A 30 4.88 6.09 7.83
CA GLY A 30 3.67 5.75 7.08
C GLY A 30 3.04 4.43 7.52
N LEU A 31 3.85 3.45 7.94
CA LEU A 31 3.40 2.14 8.43
C LEU A 31 3.08 2.12 9.94
N GLU A 32 3.46 3.15 10.69
CA GLU A 32 3.31 3.19 12.14
C GLU A 32 1.84 3.19 12.58
N LEU A 33 1.42 2.10 13.21
CA LEU A 33 0.01 1.84 13.54
C LEU A 33 -0.58 2.84 14.56
N ASN A 34 0.25 3.34 15.47
CA ASN A 34 -0.17 4.18 16.59
C ASN A 34 0.12 5.68 16.36
N SER A 35 0.50 6.08 15.15
CA SER A 35 0.90 7.47 14.88
C SER A 35 -0.23 8.50 15.03
N GLY A 36 -1.49 8.06 14.96
CA GLY A 36 -2.68 8.93 14.94
C GLY A 36 -2.80 9.80 13.67
N LYS A 37 -1.82 9.73 12.76
CA LYS A 37 -1.78 10.52 11.53
C LYS A 37 -2.56 9.80 10.44
N LYS A 38 -3.32 10.58 9.67
CA LYS A 38 -4.11 10.10 8.53
C LYS A 38 -3.36 10.22 7.21
N TYR A 39 -2.48 11.20 7.11
CA TYR A 39 -1.73 11.54 5.91
C TYR A 39 -0.26 11.72 6.25
N ILE A 40 0.59 11.50 5.24
CA ILE A 40 2.03 11.70 5.33
C ILE A 40 2.57 12.25 4.00
N ALA A 41 3.56 13.14 4.08
CA ALA A 41 4.35 13.55 2.92
C ALA A 41 5.43 12.51 2.66
N VAL A 42 5.62 12.10 1.42
CA VAL A 42 6.54 11.04 1.03
C VAL A 42 7.44 11.54 -0.10
N GLN A 43 8.74 11.27 0.01
CA GLN A 43 9.73 11.59 -1.02
C GLN A 43 10.36 10.29 -1.55
N PRO A 44 9.73 9.64 -2.55
CA PRO A 44 10.33 8.46 -3.16
C PRO A 44 11.63 8.84 -3.88
N THR A 45 12.59 7.93 -3.87
CA THR A 45 13.87 8.06 -4.57
C THR A 45 13.85 7.40 -5.95
N THR A 46 12.89 6.48 -6.19
CA THR A 46 12.73 5.72 -7.44
C THR A 46 11.63 6.26 -8.35
N ALA A 47 10.91 7.31 -7.95
CA ALA A 47 9.83 7.91 -8.73
C ALA A 47 9.91 9.45 -8.65
N PRO A 48 9.49 10.17 -9.71
CA PRO A 48 9.50 11.62 -9.68
C PRO A 48 8.41 12.18 -8.75
N HIS A 49 8.68 13.37 -8.24
CA HIS A 49 7.82 14.23 -7.41
C HIS A 49 7.56 13.76 -5.96
N GLN A 50 7.37 14.74 -5.08
CA GLN A 50 6.87 14.50 -3.73
C GLN A 50 5.42 14.04 -3.78
N ARG A 51 5.02 13.21 -2.83
CA ARG A 51 3.67 12.65 -2.74
C ARG A 51 3.02 12.98 -1.41
N MET A 52 1.70 12.95 -1.40
CA MET A 52 0.91 12.77 -0.20
C MET A 52 0.36 11.35 -0.22
N SER A 53 0.47 10.63 0.89
CA SER A 53 -0.12 9.30 1.06
C SER A 53 -1.06 9.28 2.26
N LEU A 54 -2.08 8.42 2.21
CA LEU A 54 -2.69 7.90 3.43
C LEU A 54 -1.68 7.02 4.17
N THR A 55 -1.75 7.03 5.50
CA THR A 55 -0.97 6.12 6.36
C THR A 55 -1.63 4.75 6.42
N LEU A 56 -0.89 3.72 6.84
CA LEU A 56 -1.40 2.37 6.99
C LEU A 56 -2.65 2.30 7.90
N PRO A 57 -2.70 2.96 9.08
CA PRO A 57 -3.93 3.03 9.87
C PRO A 57 -5.14 3.58 9.11
N ALA A 58 -4.94 4.61 8.30
CA ALA A 58 -6.01 5.21 7.52
C ALA A 58 -6.49 4.30 6.39
N LEU A 59 -5.59 3.54 5.77
CA LEU A 59 -5.94 2.52 4.78
C LEU A 59 -6.76 1.39 5.41
N LEU A 60 -6.24 0.83 6.52
CA LEU A 60 -6.84 -0.30 7.24
C LEU A 60 -8.20 0.02 7.88
N ALA A 61 -8.49 1.29 8.15
CA ALA A 61 -9.78 1.70 8.69
C ALA A 61 -10.95 1.52 7.70
N SER A 62 -10.67 1.30 6.41
CA SER A 62 -11.70 1.20 5.36
C SER A 62 -12.54 -0.08 5.48
N SER A 63 -13.84 -0.01 5.23
CA SER A 63 -14.76 -1.15 5.39
C SER A 63 -14.57 -2.23 4.32
N HIS A 64 -14.32 -1.84 3.07
CA HIS A 64 -14.04 -2.76 1.96
C HIS A 64 -12.76 -2.35 1.24
N ILE A 65 -11.79 -3.26 1.17
CA ILE A 65 -10.50 -3.03 0.53
C ILE A 65 -10.36 -3.94 -0.68
N PHE A 66 -10.14 -3.33 -1.84
CA PHE A 66 -9.87 -4.02 -3.10
C PHE A 66 -8.45 -3.75 -3.54
N LEU A 67 -7.77 -4.77 -4.06
CA LEU A 67 -6.50 -4.63 -4.76
C LEU A 67 -6.76 -4.87 -6.25
N HIS A 68 -6.64 -3.83 -7.06
CA HIS A 68 -6.87 -3.90 -8.51
C HIS A 68 -5.54 -3.94 -9.27
N LEU A 69 -5.33 -5.02 -10.02
CA LEU A 69 -4.12 -5.28 -10.79
C LEU A 69 -4.45 -5.68 -12.23
N THR A 70 -3.62 -5.25 -13.17
CA THR A 70 -3.72 -5.65 -14.58
C THR A 70 -2.36 -6.13 -15.07
N GLY A 71 -2.35 -7.05 -16.04
CA GLY A 71 -1.13 -7.63 -16.60
C GLY A 71 -0.66 -8.89 -15.89
N ALA A 72 -0.19 -9.86 -16.68
CA ALA A 72 0.35 -11.13 -16.19
C ALA A 72 1.52 -10.96 -15.20
N ALA A 73 2.37 -9.94 -15.41
CA ALA A 73 3.51 -9.66 -14.53
C ALA A 73 3.09 -9.39 -13.07
N LYS A 74 1.92 -8.77 -12.85
CA LYS A 74 1.47 -8.37 -11.51
C LYS A 74 1.03 -9.54 -10.63
N GLN A 75 0.63 -10.65 -11.22
CA GLN A 75 0.28 -11.85 -10.46
C GLN A 75 1.51 -12.41 -9.71
N ALA A 76 2.68 -12.41 -10.36
CA ALA A 76 3.93 -12.83 -9.72
C ALA A 76 4.35 -11.89 -8.58
N VAL A 77 4.13 -10.58 -8.74
CA VAL A 77 4.47 -9.57 -7.73
C VAL A 77 3.62 -9.75 -6.45
N VAL A 78 2.36 -10.20 -6.56
CA VAL A 78 1.54 -10.51 -5.37
C VAL A 78 2.14 -11.69 -4.59
N ALA A 79 2.53 -12.76 -5.28
CA ALA A 79 3.18 -13.91 -4.64
C ALA A 79 4.49 -13.49 -3.95
N GLN A 80 5.27 -12.62 -4.59
CA GLN A 80 6.47 -12.04 -4.00
C GLN A 80 6.17 -11.20 -2.75
N ALA A 81 5.11 -10.38 -2.79
CA ALA A 81 4.69 -9.59 -1.64
C ALA A 81 4.37 -10.46 -0.43
N LEU A 82 3.64 -11.56 -0.64
CA LEU A 82 3.29 -12.51 0.42
C LEU A 82 4.52 -13.18 1.06
N ALA A 83 5.63 -13.30 0.33
CA ALA A 83 6.89 -13.87 0.82
C ALA A 83 7.89 -12.82 1.36
N SER A 84 7.55 -11.52 1.31
CA SER A 84 8.46 -10.41 1.68
C SER A 84 8.08 -9.77 3.03
N THR A 85 8.91 -8.85 3.52
CA THR A 85 8.55 -7.99 4.65
C THR A 85 7.74 -6.76 4.21
N GLU A 86 7.07 -6.11 5.17
CA GLU A 86 6.33 -4.86 4.94
C GLU A 86 7.21 -3.71 4.47
N THR A 87 8.48 -3.68 4.88
CA THR A 87 9.42 -2.66 4.44
C THR A 87 9.95 -2.92 3.03
N GLN A 88 10.05 -4.19 2.63
CA GLN A 88 10.44 -4.58 1.27
C GLN A 88 9.30 -4.39 0.28
N MET A 89 8.07 -4.75 0.66
CA MET A 89 6.88 -4.62 -0.18
C MET A 89 5.71 -4.06 0.65
N PRO A 90 5.53 -2.73 0.70
CA PRO A 90 4.56 -2.06 1.57
C PRO A 90 3.11 -2.54 1.47
N ILE A 91 2.68 -3.06 0.31
CA ILE A 91 1.37 -3.70 0.16
C ILE A 91 1.16 -4.87 1.14
N LYS A 92 2.22 -5.57 1.54
CA LYS A 92 2.18 -6.68 2.51
C LYS A 92 1.56 -6.25 3.83
N ALA A 93 1.80 -5.01 4.27
CA ALA A 93 1.25 -4.51 5.52
C ALA A 93 -0.28 -4.45 5.52
N VAL A 94 -0.88 -4.20 4.35
CA VAL A 94 -2.33 -4.23 4.13
C VAL A 94 -2.82 -5.69 4.02
N LEU A 95 -2.14 -6.51 3.22
CA LEU A 95 -2.50 -7.93 3.00
C LEU A 95 -2.50 -8.76 4.29
N ASP A 96 -1.60 -8.45 5.23
CA ASP A 96 -1.49 -9.17 6.51
C ASP A 96 -2.56 -8.80 7.54
N ARG A 97 -3.21 -7.63 7.38
CA ARG A 97 -4.04 -7.02 8.43
C ARG A 97 -5.49 -6.77 8.01
N ALA A 98 -5.81 -6.91 6.74
CA ALA A 98 -7.14 -6.69 6.22
C ALA A 98 -7.57 -7.80 5.27
N ASN A 99 -8.88 -8.04 5.21
CA ASN A 99 -9.46 -8.86 4.15
C ASN A 99 -9.47 -8.05 2.86
N VAL A 100 -8.56 -8.37 1.94
CA VAL A 100 -8.39 -7.66 0.67
C VAL A 100 -8.95 -8.51 -0.46
N GLN A 101 -9.91 -7.97 -1.21
CA GLN A 101 -10.41 -8.62 -2.42
C GLN A 101 -9.50 -8.29 -3.60
N LEU A 102 -8.84 -9.31 -4.14
CA LEU A 102 -8.02 -9.18 -5.34
C LEU A 102 -8.89 -9.16 -6.59
N MET A 103 -8.77 -8.09 -7.37
CA MET A 103 -9.38 -7.91 -8.69
C MET A 103 -8.25 -7.92 -9.71
N TRP A 104 -8.14 -8.99 -10.51
CA TRP A 104 -7.08 -9.13 -11.50
C TRP A 104 -7.64 -9.41 -12.90
N ALA A 105 -6.99 -8.83 -13.91
CA ALA A 105 -7.22 -9.11 -15.32
C ALA A 105 -5.88 -9.24 -16.07
N PRO A 106 -5.82 -10.10 -17.12
CA PRO A 106 -4.60 -10.31 -17.90
C PRO A 106 -4.14 -9.07 -18.66
#